data_AF-A0A7S0MPI5-F1
#
_entry.id   AF-A0A7S0MPI5-F1
#
_cell.length_a   1.000
_cell.length_b   1.000
_cell.length_c   1.000
_cell.angle_alpha   90.00
_cell.angle_beta   90.00
_cell.angle_gamma   90.00
#
_symmetry.space_group_name_H-M   'P 1'
#
loop_
_entity.id
_entity.type
_entity.pdbx_description
1 polymer ?
#
loop_
_entity_poly.entity_id
_entity_poly.type
_entity_poly.pdbx_seq_one_letter_code
_entity_poly.pdbx_strand_id
1 'polypeptide(L)'
;DDIENRRNSHSNSSIRDAGAYCPPSDINDVEANITYGLELLYAGVVADAEKHFERCCREHGSVRYQLHSAEVTCVCAILSMEKSDIEVAKKRLWAVEAAAAHLGHKKHKWGVWKSKQGHGDPWLDTVSEEERQLWTHTLQAEASLMVALCHALGAAESMTEILK
;
A
#
# COMPACT_ATOMS: atom_id res chain seq x y z
N ASP A 1 23.03 3.57 1.59
CA ASP A 1 23.37 4.16 2.91
C ASP A 1 22.75 5.53 3.20
N ASP A 2 21.86 6.08 2.33
CA ASP A 2 21.16 7.36 2.60
C ASP A 2 19.73 7.23 3.16
N ILE A 3 19.20 6.00 3.28
CA ILE A 3 17.83 5.75 3.77
C ILE A 3 17.80 5.67 5.31
N GLU A 4 18.90 5.30 5.96
CA GLU A 4 18.93 5.13 7.42
C GLU A 4 19.01 6.46 8.18
N ASN A 5 19.53 7.53 7.58
CA ASN A 5 19.70 8.82 8.26
C ASN A 5 18.42 9.68 8.35
N ARG A 6 17.35 9.38 7.59
CA ARG A 6 16.09 10.15 7.65
C ARG A 6 15.16 9.72 8.81
N ARG A 7 15.47 8.63 9.53
CA ARG A 7 14.61 8.03 10.56
C ARG A 7 14.56 8.76 11.91
N ASN A 8 15.42 9.73 12.17
CA ASN A 8 15.58 10.30 13.53
C ASN A 8 14.92 11.66 13.79
N SER A 9 14.11 12.20 12.87
CA SER A 9 13.58 13.58 13.01
C SER A 9 12.14 13.69 13.55
N HIS A 10 11.42 12.58 13.80
CA HIS A 10 10.00 12.63 14.20
C HIS A 10 9.74 11.89 15.51
N SER A 11 10.46 12.27 16.56
CA SER A 11 10.23 11.76 17.91
C SER A 11 8.96 12.36 18.53
N ASN A 12 8.06 11.47 18.92
CA ASN A 12 7.14 11.55 20.07
C ASN A 12 5.99 12.55 20.00
N SER A 13 4.95 12.25 19.20
CA SER A 13 3.58 12.55 19.67
C SER A 13 3.09 11.33 20.45
N SER A 14 2.73 11.54 21.72
CA SER A 14 2.31 10.44 22.59
C SER A 14 0.98 9.88 22.10
N ILE A 15 0.98 8.59 21.76
CA ILE A 15 -0.19 7.71 21.68
C ILE A 15 -0.87 7.73 23.06
N ARG A 16 -1.71 8.74 23.34
CA ARG A 16 -2.44 8.81 24.61
C ARG A 16 -3.95 8.97 24.48
N ASP A 17 -4.48 9.31 23.30
CA ASP A 17 -5.93 9.45 23.11
C ASP A 17 -6.51 8.70 21.89
N ALA A 18 -5.68 8.05 21.05
CA ALA A 18 -6.17 7.03 20.14
C ALA A 18 -6.26 5.73 20.95
N GLY A 19 -7.46 5.16 21.12
CA GLY A 19 -7.69 3.94 21.90
C GLY A 19 -6.59 2.91 21.64
N ALA A 20 -6.07 2.27 22.68
CA ALA A 20 -4.95 1.34 22.54
C ALA A 20 -5.35 0.15 21.65
N TYR A 21 -5.06 0.23 20.35
CA TYR A 21 -5.35 -0.84 19.41
C TYR A 21 -4.30 -1.93 19.54
N CYS A 22 -4.76 -3.17 19.71
CA CYS A 22 -3.89 -4.33 19.82
C CYS A 22 -3.55 -4.84 18.42
N PRO A 23 -2.26 -5.12 18.13
CA PRO A 23 -1.89 -5.80 16.89
C PRO A 23 -2.58 -7.16 16.80
N PRO A 24 -2.87 -7.66 15.59
CA PRO A 24 -3.51 -8.96 15.40
C PRO A 24 -2.66 -10.08 16.01
N SER A 25 -3.32 -11.04 16.66
CA SER A 25 -2.66 -12.19 17.31
C SER A 25 -2.16 -13.23 16.31
N ASP A 26 -2.79 -13.31 15.13
CA ASP A 26 -2.37 -14.17 14.03
C ASP A 26 -1.93 -13.30 12.86
N ILE A 27 -0.66 -13.41 12.50
CA ILE A 27 -0.08 -12.68 11.37
C ILE A 27 -0.58 -13.21 10.02
N ASN A 28 -1.14 -14.42 9.99
CA ASN A 28 -1.69 -15.02 8.78
C ASN A 28 -3.14 -14.59 8.49
N ASP A 29 -3.80 -13.91 9.44
CA ASP A 29 -5.12 -13.34 9.21
C ASP A 29 -4.97 -12.05 8.37
N VAL A 30 -5.13 -12.19 7.06
CA VAL A 30 -4.92 -11.11 6.10
C VAL A 30 -5.84 -9.93 6.38
N GLU A 31 -7.11 -10.18 6.71
CA GLU A 31 -8.07 -9.10 6.97
C GLU A 31 -7.71 -8.36 8.25
N ALA A 32 -7.42 -9.09 9.34
CA ALA A 32 -7.06 -8.45 10.60
C ALA A 32 -5.79 -7.59 10.47
N ASN A 33 -4.81 -8.04 9.66
CA ASN A 33 -3.60 -7.27 9.38
C ASN A 33 -3.86 -6.05 8.49
N ILE A 34 -4.74 -6.15 7.49
CA ILE A 34 -5.14 -4.99 6.67
C ILE A 34 -5.88 -3.97 7.53
N THR A 35 -6.87 -4.40 8.31
CA THR A 35 -7.64 -3.55 9.21
C THR A 35 -6.73 -2.80 10.17
N TYR A 36 -5.82 -3.51 10.85
CA TYR A 36 -4.87 -2.88 11.77
C TYR A 36 -3.98 -1.83 11.08
N GLY A 37 -3.47 -2.12 9.89
CA GLY A 37 -2.65 -1.17 9.14
C GLY A 37 -3.41 0.08 8.69
N LEU A 38 -4.67 -0.08 8.27
CA LEU A 38 -5.54 1.04 7.91
C LEU A 38 -5.92 1.88 9.13
N GLU A 39 -6.16 1.25 10.28
CA GLU A 39 -6.41 1.96 11.54
C GLU A 39 -5.21 2.82 11.96
N LEU A 40 -3.98 2.30 11.84
CA LEU A 40 -2.76 3.08 12.07
C LEU A 40 -2.69 4.30 11.14
N LEU A 41 -3.03 4.11 9.86
CA LEU A 41 -3.06 5.19 8.87
C LEU A 41 -4.10 6.26 9.25
N TYR A 42 -5.33 5.86 9.58
CA TYR A 42 -6.42 6.78 9.95
C TYR A 42 -6.20 7.46 11.31
N ALA A 43 -5.48 6.82 12.22
CA ALA A 43 -5.02 7.44 13.47
C ALA A 43 -3.87 8.44 13.25
N GLY A 44 -3.39 8.63 12.02
CA GLY A 44 -2.30 9.54 11.67
C GLY A 44 -0.91 9.00 12.03
N VAL A 45 -0.80 7.72 12.38
CA VAL A 45 0.47 7.06 12.74
C VAL A 45 1.11 6.45 11.49
N VAL A 46 1.37 7.30 10.50
CA VAL A 46 1.72 6.91 9.12
C VAL A 46 2.99 6.04 9.07
N ALA A 47 4.00 6.36 9.88
CA ALA A 47 5.25 5.59 9.93
C ALA A 47 5.05 4.15 10.43
N ASP A 48 4.15 3.94 11.39
CA ASP A 48 3.84 2.60 11.89
C ASP A 48 2.99 1.82 10.89
N ALA A 49 2.05 2.49 10.21
CA ALA A 49 1.29 1.91 9.11
C ALA A 49 2.23 1.44 7.97
N GLU A 50 3.19 2.29 7.58
CA GLU A 50 4.18 1.96 6.55
C GLU A 50 4.99 0.73 6.94
N LYS A 51 5.58 0.75 8.13
CA LYS A 51 6.39 -0.37 8.66
C LYS A 51 5.57 -1.66 8.73
N HIS A 52 4.31 -1.58 9.14
CA HIS A 52 3.42 -2.73 9.23
C HIS A 52 3.14 -3.32 7.85
N PHE A 53 2.71 -2.51 6.88
CA PHE A 53 2.42 -3.00 5.54
C PHE A 53 3.68 -3.48 4.79
N GLU A 54 4.84 -2.86 4.98
CA GLU A 54 6.10 -3.35 4.42
C GLU A 54 6.50 -4.72 4.97
N ARG A 55 6.25 -4.96 6.28
CA ARG A 55 6.44 -6.29 6.89
C ARG A 55 5.49 -7.30 6.26
N CYS A 56 4.19 -7.01 6.20
CA CYS A 56 3.19 -7.90 5.63
C CYS A 56 3.47 -8.23 4.15
N CYS A 57 3.90 -7.24 3.35
CA CYS A 57 4.34 -7.43 1.97
C CYS A 57 5.50 -8.43 1.87
N ARG A 58 6.48 -8.33 2.76
CA ARG A 58 7.68 -9.19 2.76
C ARG A 58 7.38 -10.62 3.18
N GLU A 59 6.47 -10.79 4.14
CA GLU A 59 6.15 -12.09 4.72
C GLU A 59 5.14 -12.88 3.88
N HIS A 60 4.17 -12.20 3.27
CA HIS A 60 3.06 -12.87 2.57
C HIS A 60 3.01 -12.63 1.07
N GLY A 61 3.64 -11.55 0.56
CA GLY A 61 3.65 -11.25 -0.88
C GLY A 61 2.29 -10.94 -1.50
N SER A 62 1.23 -10.71 -0.70
CA SER A 62 -0.12 -10.42 -1.20
C SER A 62 -0.19 -9.08 -1.93
N VAL A 63 -0.94 -9.05 -3.04
CA VAL A 63 -1.22 -7.83 -3.81
C VAL A 63 -2.02 -6.82 -2.98
N ARG A 64 -2.84 -7.29 -2.04
CA ARG A 64 -3.62 -6.42 -1.15
C ARG A 64 -2.72 -5.63 -0.19
N TYR A 65 -1.72 -6.29 0.39
CA TYR A 65 -0.70 -5.59 1.18
C TYR A 65 0.11 -4.60 0.33
N GLN A 66 0.40 -4.96 -0.92
CA GLN A 66 1.10 -4.05 -1.85
C GLN A 66 0.27 -2.81 -2.16
N LEU A 67 -1.04 -2.95 -2.36
CA LEU A 67 -1.95 -1.81 -2.51
C LEU A 67 -1.84 -0.91 -1.29
N HIS A 68 -2.17 -1.40 -0.10
CA HIS A 68 -2.19 -0.55 1.10
C HIS A 68 -0.82 0.04 1.45
N SER A 69 0.28 -0.68 1.16
CA SER A 69 1.63 -0.12 1.24
C SER A 69 1.83 1.05 0.27
N ALA A 70 1.32 0.95 -0.96
CA ALA A 70 1.33 2.04 -1.92
C ALA A 70 0.45 3.21 -1.45
N GLU A 71 -0.72 2.95 -0.87
CA GLU A 71 -1.61 4.00 -0.31
C GLU A 71 -0.91 4.80 0.80
N VAL A 72 -0.24 4.11 1.74
CA VAL A 72 0.53 4.78 2.80
C VAL A 72 1.66 5.63 2.19
N THR A 73 2.30 5.13 1.13
CA THR A 73 3.34 5.89 0.41
C THR A 73 2.76 7.15 -0.25
N CYS A 74 1.55 7.06 -0.81
CA CYS A 74 0.85 8.23 -1.35
C CYS A 74 0.56 9.25 -0.26
N VAL A 75 0.10 8.82 0.91
CA VAL A 75 -0.13 9.72 2.05
C VAL A 75 1.18 10.38 2.48
N CYS A 76 2.28 9.64 2.59
CA CYS A 76 3.60 10.22 2.86
C CYS A 76 3.99 11.27 1.82
N ALA A 77 3.84 10.98 0.53
CA ALA A 77 4.16 11.89 -0.56
C ALA A 77 3.28 13.16 -0.57
N ILE A 78 2.00 13.02 -0.21
CA ILE A 78 1.09 14.16 -0.06
C ILE A 78 1.53 15.06 1.10
N LEU A 79 1.92 14.46 2.23
CA LEU A 79 2.31 15.18 3.43
C LEU A 79 3.68 15.86 3.29
N SER A 80 4.64 15.19 2.63
CA SER A 80 5.97 15.78 2.39
C SER A 80 5.96 16.83 1.29
N MET A 81 5.04 16.69 0.33
CA MET A 81 5.02 17.44 -0.93
C MET A 81 6.36 17.37 -1.68
N GLU A 82 7.22 16.40 -1.37
CA GLU A 82 8.48 16.23 -2.08
C GLU A 82 8.22 15.50 -3.40
N LYS A 83 8.67 16.11 -4.51
CA LYS A 83 8.60 15.49 -5.84
C LYS A 83 9.18 14.07 -5.88
N SER A 84 10.27 13.81 -5.16
CA SER A 84 10.87 12.47 -5.07
C SER A 84 9.89 11.45 -4.48
N ASP A 85 9.14 11.83 -3.46
CA ASP A 85 8.20 10.94 -2.79
C ASP A 85 6.97 10.67 -3.66
N ILE A 86 6.51 11.69 -4.40
CA ILE A 86 5.43 11.55 -5.39
C ILE A 86 5.82 10.55 -6.47
N GLU A 87 7.06 10.60 -6.98
CA GLU A 87 7.54 9.64 -7.98
C GLU A 87 7.68 8.21 -7.42
N VAL A 88 8.10 8.07 -6.16
CA VAL A 88 8.11 6.76 -5.48
C VAL A 88 6.70 6.21 -5.33
N ALA A 89 5.73 7.05 -4.93
CA ALA A 89 4.33 6.67 -4.81
C ALA A 89 3.74 6.19 -6.14
N LYS A 90 3.91 6.95 -7.23
CA LYS A 90 3.48 6.53 -8.58
C LYS A 90 4.05 5.19 -8.99
N LYS A 91 5.36 4.98 -8.76
CA LYS A 91 6.02 3.72 -9.12
C LYS A 91 5.43 2.53 -8.35
N ARG A 92 5.11 2.70 -7.06
CA ARG A 92 4.45 1.65 -6.25
C ARG A 92 3.03 1.38 -6.76
N LEU A 93 2.25 2.41 -7.08
CA LEU A 93 0.90 2.24 -7.64
C LEU A 93 0.89 1.52 -8.99
N TRP A 94 1.80 1.85 -9.91
CA TRP A 94 1.92 1.13 -11.18
C TRP A 94 2.30 -0.35 -11.00
N ALA A 95 3.12 -0.66 -9.99
CA ALA A 95 3.44 -2.05 -9.67
C ALA A 95 2.19 -2.81 -9.19
N VAL A 96 1.31 -2.15 -8.42
CA VAL A 96 0.03 -2.70 -7.98
C VAL A 96 -0.93 -2.90 -9.16
N GLU A 97 -1.08 -1.92 -10.05
CA GLU A 97 -1.90 -2.05 -11.27
C GLU A 97 -1.43 -3.22 -12.14
N ALA A 98 -0.11 -3.35 -12.33
CA ALA A 98 0.47 -4.45 -13.05
C ALA A 98 0.17 -5.78 -12.34
N ALA A 99 0.37 -5.87 -11.02
CA ALA A 99 0.07 -7.08 -10.25
C ALA A 99 -1.42 -7.47 -10.34
N ALA A 100 -2.33 -6.51 -10.22
CA ALA A 100 -3.78 -6.71 -10.37
C ALA A 100 -4.15 -7.19 -11.78
N ALA A 101 -3.57 -6.59 -12.84
CA ALA A 101 -3.81 -7.04 -14.21
C ALA A 101 -3.39 -8.51 -14.41
N HIS A 102 -2.28 -8.94 -13.79
CA HIS A 102 -1.88 -10.36 -13.84
C HIS A 102 -2.88 -11.29 -13.14
N LEU A 103 -3.63 -10.80 -12.14
CA LEU A 103 -4.68 -11.57 -11.47
C LEU A 103 -5.87 -11.85 -12.42
N GLY A 104 -6.27 -10.87 -13.23
CA GLY A 104 -7.42 -10.98 -14.14
C GLY A 104 -7.20 -11.84 -15.39
N HIS A 105 -5.95 -12.08 -15.81
CA HIS A 105 -5.67 -12.73 -17.11
C HIS A 105 -5.44 -14.26 -17.07
N LYS A 106 -5.30 -14.90 -15.91
CA LYS A 106 -4.94 -16.33 -15.85
C LYS A 106 -6.15 -17.27 -15.68
N LYS A 107 -6.69 -17.72 -16.83
CA LYS A 107 -7.69 -18.80 -16.92
C LYS A 107 -7.13 -20.23 -16.77
N HIS A 108 -5.83 -20.45 -16.59
CA HIS A 108 -5.23 -21.80 -16.56
C HIS A 108 -4.35 -22.03 -15.33
N LYS A 109 -4.81 -22.97 -14.48
CA LYS A 109 -4.08 -23.66 -13.40
C LYS A 109 -3.17 -22.74 -12.57
N TRP A 110 -3.76 -22.18 -11.52
CA TRP A 110 -3.11 -21.46 -10.42
C TRP A 110 -2.20 -22.33 -9.54
N GLY A 111 -2.07 -23.62 -9.84
CA GLY A 111 -0.95 -24.39 -9.34
C GLY A 111 0.33 -23.78 -9.88
N VAL A 112 1.09 -23.11 -9.01
CA VAL A 112 2.44 -22.56 -9.27
C VAL A 112 2.46 -21.13 -9.83
N TRP A 113 1.87 -20.16 -9.12
CA TRP A 113 2.62 -18.92 -8.87
C TRP A 113 3.49 -19.14 -7.63
N LYS A 114 4.56 -19.91 -7.82
CA LYS A 114 5.67 -19.90 -6.87
C LYS A 114 6.33 -18.54 -7.04
N SER A 115 6.02 -17.61 -6.16
CA SER A 115 7.07 -16.69 -5.70
C SER A 115 8.28 -17.57 -5.32
N LYS A 116 9.50 -17.04 -5.34
CA LYS A 116 10.66 -17.82 -4.84
C LYS A 116 10.48 -18.31 -3.39
N GLN A 117 9.39 -17.92 -2.71
CA GLN A 117 8.96 -18.32 -1.37
C GLN A 117 7.66 -19.16 -1.32
N GLY A 118 7.06 -19.57 -2.45
CA GLY A 118 6.11 -20.68 -2.48
C GLY A 118 4.69 -20.45 -1.91
N HIS A 119 4.30 -19.23 -1.55
CA HIS A 119 2.94 -18.93 -1.10
C HIS A 119 2.18 -18.15 -2.17
N GLY A 120 1.21 -18.80 -2.82
CA GLY A 120 0.13 -18.09 -3.52
C GLY A 120 -0.77 -17.43 -2.47
N ASP A 121 -1.47 -16.36 -2.85
CA ASP A 121 -2.39 -15.67 -1.95
C ASP A 121 -3.57 -16.61 -1.63
N PRO A 122 -3.69 -17.16 -0.40
CA PRO A 122 -4.70 -18.17 -0.07
C PRO A 122 -6.12 -17.66 -0.28
N TRP A 123 -6.32 -16.35 -0.19
CA TRP A 123 -7.60 -15.72 -0.44
C TRP A 123 -8.07 -15.92 -1.88
N LEU A 124 -7.16 -15.87 -2.86
CA LEU A 124 -7.49 -16.08 -4.28
C LEU A 124 -8.01 -17.49 -4.57
N ASP A 125 -7.69 -18.48 -3.73
CA ASP A 125 -8.19 -19.84 -3.88
C ASP A 125 -9.61 -20.03 -3.30
N THR A 126 -10.07 -19.08 -2.49
CA THR A 126 -11.37 -19.15 -1.79
C THR A 126 -12.48 -18.30 -2.41
N VAL A 127 -12.15 -17.32 -3.25
CA VAL A 127 -13.12 -16.43 -3.90
C VAL A 127 -13.54 -16.89 -5.28
N SER A 128 -14.80 -16.64 -5.64
CA SER A 128 -15.34 -16.93 -6.97
C SER A 128 -14.63 -16.11 -8.05
N GLU A 129 -14.77 -16.55 -9.31
CA GLU A 129 -14.20 -15.84 -10.46
C GLU A 129 -14.79 -14.42 -10.61
N GLU A 130 -16.09 -14.27 -10.36
CA GLU A 130 -16.78 -12.97 -10.41
C GLU A 130 -16.27 -12.03 -9.32
N GLU A 131 -16.11 -12.52 -8.09
CA GLU A 131 -15.51 -11.73 -7.00
C GLU A 131 -14.07 -11.35 -7.32
N ARG A 132 -13.28 -12.25 -7.90
CA ARG A 132 -11.89 -11.98 -8.30
C ARG A 132 -11.80 -10.90 -9.36
N GLN A 133 -12.69 -10.93 -10.36
CA GLN A 133 -12.77 -9.91 -11.41
C GLN A 133 -13.18 -8.56 -10.83
N LEU A 134 -14.19 -8.55 -9.96
CA LEU A 134 -14.63 -7.35 -9.26
C LEU A 134 -13.48 -6.74 -8.45
N TRP A 135 -12.78 -7.54 -7.66
CA TRP A 135 -11.61 -7.10 -6.90
C TRP A 135 -10.50 -6.58 -7.78
N THR A 136 -10.19 -7.26 -8.88
CA THR A 136 -9.18 -6.79 -9.84
C THR A 136 -9.54 -5.41 -10.37
N HIS A 137 -10.80 -5.19 -10.75
CA HIS A 137 -11.28 -3.90 -11.22
C HIS A 137 -11.25 -2.82 -10.13
N THR A 138 -11.64 -3.15 -8.90
CA THR A 138 -11.56 -2.22 -7.75
C THR A 138 -10.13 -1.80 -7.49
N LEU A 139 -9.19 -2.76 -7.40
CA LEU A 139 -7.76 -2.47 -7.17
C LEU A 139 -7.17 -1.59 -8.29
N GLN A 140 -7.52 -1.87 -9.54
CA GLN A 140 -7.08 -1.05 -10.68
C GLN A 140 -7.66 0.37 -10.60
N ALA A 141 -8.95 0.50 -10.27
CA ALA A 141 -9.60 1.80 -10.17
C ALA A 141 -9.01 2.66 -9.03
N GLU A 142 -8.78 2.06 -7.86
CA GLU A 142 -8.17 2.74 -6.71
C GLU A 142 -6.75 3.19 -7.02
N ALA A 143 -5.92 2.32 -7.59
CA ALA A 143 -4.56 2.68 -7.97
C ALA A 143 -4.54 3.81 -9.01
N SER A 144 -5.38 3.73 -10.06
CA SER A 144 -5.51 4.77 -11.07
C SER A 144 -5.97 6.10 -10.49
N LEU A 145 -6.92 6.09 -9.55
CA LEU A 145 -7.38 7.29 -8.85
C LEU A 145 -6.24 7.95 -8.05
N MET A 146 -5.44 7.15 -7.35
CA MET A 146 -4.29 7.66 -6.57
C MET A 146 -3.19 8.21 -7.48
N VAL A 147 -2.92 7.58 -8.63
CA VAL A 147 -1.97 8.12 -9.62
C VAL A 147 -2.46 9.48 -10.13
N ALA A 148 -3.76 9.62 -10.41
CA ALA A 148 -4.35 10.89 -10.85
C ALA A 148 -4.21 11.98 -9.78
N LEU A 149 -4.40 11.66 -8.50
CA LEU A 149 -4.16 12.58 -7.39
C LEU A 149 -2.69 13.01 -7.31
N CYS A 150 -1.74 12.07 -7.44
CA CYS A 150 -0.32 12.40 -7.50
C CYS A 150 0.03 13.32 -8.68
N HIS A 151 -0.61 13.15 -9.85
CA HIS A 151 -0.45 14.08 -10.97
C HIS A 151 -0.99 15.47 -10.67
N ALA A 152 -2.18 15.57 -10.07
CA ALA A 152 -2.77 16.85 -9.70
C ALA A 152 -1.88 17.63 -8.70
N LEU A 153 -1.30 16.92 -7.72
CA LEU A 153 -0.40 17.52 -6.73
C LEU A 153 0.90 18.02 -7.35
N GLY A 154 1.54 17.20 -8.21
CA GLY A 154 2.75 17.64 -8.90
C GLY A 154 2.50 18.84 -9.84
N ALA A 155 1.31 18.92 -10.45
CA ALA A 155 0.91 20.09 -11.24
C ALA A 155 0.70 21.33 -10.35
N ALA A 156 0.08 21.17 -9.18
CA ALA A 156 -0.14 22.27 -8.24
C ALA A 156 1.20 22.82 -7.68
N GLU A 157 2.15 21.95 -7.35
CA GLU A 157 3.50 22.34 -6.93
C GLU A 157 4.19 23.19 -8.01
N SER A 158 4.20 22.70 -9.25
CA SER A 158 4.76 23.42 -10.41
C SER A 158 4.11 24.80 -10.60
N MET A 159 2.78 24.91 -10.45
CA MET A 159 2.10 26.20 -10.50
C MET A 159 2.53 27.15 -9.37
N THR A 160 2.70 26.63 -8.15
CA THR A 160 3.17 27.46 -7.02
C THR A 160 4.62 27.89 -7.18
N GLU A 161 5.48 27.10 -7.83
CA GLU A 161 6.84 27.50 -8.18
C GLU A 161 6.86 28.61 -9.23
N ILE A 162 6.02 28.53 -10.27
CA ILE A 162 5.92 29.56 -11.32
C ILE A 162 5.44 30.91 -10.76
N LEU A 163 4.62 30.89 -9.70
CA LEU A 163 4.05 32.08 -9.09
C LEU A 163 4.93 32.72 -8.00
N LYS A 164 6.03 32.07 -7.60
CA LYS A 164 7.03 32.60 -6.65
C LYS A 164 8.14 33.34 -7.38
#